data_AF-A0A3P8LAP2-F1
#
_entry.id   AF-A0A3P8LAP2-F1
#
_cell.length_a   1.000
_cell.length_b   1.000
_cell.length_c   1.000
_cell.angle_alpha   90.00
_cell.angle_beta   90.00
_cell.angle_gamma   90.00
#
_symmetry.space_group_name_H-M   'P 1'
#
loop_
_entity.id
_entity.type
_entity.pdbx_description
1 polymer ?
#
loop_
_entity_poly.entity_id
_entity_poly.type
_entity_poly.pdbx_seq_one_letter_code
_entity_poly.pdbx_strand_id
1 'polypeptide(L)'
;MLLLIFYGFNNQIRFNSNNKFNIPVGKQEFNTKRKINLKKFINNIQHKNVSFSNSGFELFLNDLIDNQKLNKDDFIYLDPPYLITDATYNKDWTDKDDKKLFEILDVLTRKKLGGHYQMCWKPKERKIQNYLIGLENTMYLNSIRVIKIPIIKEQKQTMKMKRY
;
A
#
# COMPACT_ATOMS: atom_id res chain seq x y z
N MET A 1 16.96 11.18 -9.86
CA MET A 1 15.79 10.28 -9.83
C MET A 1 14.48 10.98 -10.20
N LEU A 2 14.05 12.05 -9.51
CA LEU A 2 12.78 12.75 -9.79
C LEU A 2 12.60 13.18 -11.26
N LEU A 3 13.67 13.69 -11.88
CA LEU A 3 13.66 14.06 -13.30
C LEU A 3 13.33 12.87 -14.21
N LEU A 4 13.93 11.71 -13.95
CA LEU A 4 13.67 10.47 -14.72
C LEU A 4 12.22 10.01 -14.58
N ILE A 5 11.60 10.23 -13.40
CA ILE A 5 10.19 9.91 -13.19
C ILE A 5 9.31 10.85 -14.02
N PHE A 6 9.61 12.14 -14.03
CA PHE A 6 8.83 13.10 -14.81
C PHE A 6 8.84 12.82 -16.31
N TYR A 7 9.98 12.41 -16.85
CA TYR A 7 10.09 12.09 -18.28
C TYR A 7 9.92 10.59 -18.58
N GLY A 8 9.64 9.76 -17.57
CA GLY A 8 9.43 8.33 -17.71
C GLY A 8 8.01 8.00 -18.19
N PHE A 9 7.87 6.91 -18.93
CA PHE A 9 6.55 6.41 -19.34
C PHE A 9 5.63 6.21 -18.13
N ASN A 10 4.46 6.87 -18.17
CA ASN A 10 3.44 6.86 -17.12
C ASN A 10 3.91 7.25 -15.71
N ASN A 11 5.05 7.95 -15.57
CA ASN A 11 5.66 8.29 -14.28
C ASN A 11 5.93 7.07 -13.38
N GLN A 12 6.10 5.89 -13.98
CA GLN A 12 6.38 4.68 -13.23
C GLN A 12 7.81 4.69 -12.69
N ILE A 13 7.98 4.04 -11.54
CA ILE A 13 9.30 3.75 -10.97
C ILE A 13 9.51 2.24 -11.13
N ARG A 14 10.52 1.84 -11.91
CA ARG A 14 10.86 0.43 -12.14
C ARG A 14 12.35 0.26 -12.28
N PHE A 15 12.86 -0.75 -11.59
CA PHE A 15 14.26 -1.17 -11.62
C PHE A 15 14.33 -2.61 -12.16
N ASN A 16 15.43 -2.94 -12.83
CA ASN A 16 15.72 -4.34 -13.18
C ASN A 16 16.45 -5.05 -12.02
N SER A 17 16.73 -6.35 -12.18
CA SER A 17 17.48 -7.16 -11.21
C SER A 17 18.89 -6.64 -10.90
N ASN A 18 19.44 -5.75 -11.73
CA ASN A 18 20.71 -5.08 -11.51
C ASN A 18 20.55 -3.70 -10.84
N ASN A 19 19.37 -3.41 -10.26
CA ASN A 19 19.01 -2.13 -9.64
C ASN A 19 19.13 -0.90 -10.56
N LYS A 20 19.07 -1.10 -11.88
CA LYS A 20 19.12 -0.01 -12.87
C LYS A 20 17.71 0.40 -13.28
N PHE A 21 17.48 1.72 -13.35
CA PHE A 21 16.23 2.30 -13.86
C PHE A 21 16.02 1.87 -15.31
N ASN A 22 14.84 1.32 -15.63
CA ASN A 22 14.57 0.71 -16.94
C ASN A 22 13.22 1.11 -17.55
N ILE A 23 12.74 2.30 -17.21
CA ILE A 23 11.53 2.88 -17.82
C ILE A 23 11.94 3.67 -19.07
N PRO A 24 11.29 3.42 -20.23
CA PRO A 24 11.53 4.21 -21.43
C PRO A 24 11.04 5.65 -21.26
N VAL A 25 11.55 6.55 -22.09
CA VAL A 25 11.07 7.94 -22.15
C VAL A 25 9.59 7.95 -22.50
N GLY A 26 8.81 8.65 -21.69
CA GLY A 26 7.40 8.91 -21.93
C GLY A 26 7.19 10.19 -22.72
N LYS A 27 5.99 10.37 -23.29
CA LYS A 27 5.58 11.60 -23.97
C LYS A 27 5.15 12.71 -22.99
N GLN A 28 5.41 12.54 -21.68
CA GLN A 28 4.95 13.48 -20.66
C GLN A 28 6.01 14.54 -20.41
N GLU A 29 5.55 15.79 -20.33
CA GLU A 29 6.42 16.94 -20.05
C GLU A 29 6.27 17.43 -18.62
N PHE A 30 7.28 18.17 -18.15
CA PHE A 30 7.18 18.90 -16.89
C PHE A 30 6.27 20.12 -17.06
N ASN A 31 5.00 19.96 -16.71
CA ASN A 31 3.99 21.02 -16.83
C ASN A 31 3.79 21.81 -15.52
N THR A 32 3.06 22.92 -15.62
CA THR A 32 2.73 23.81 -14.50
C THR A 32 2.01 23.08 -13.35
N LYS A 33 1.15 22.10 -13.66
CA LYS A 33 0.44 21.31 -12.62
C LYS A 33 1.42 20.51 -11.77
N ARG A 34 2.42 19.87 -12.40
CA ARG A 34 3.48 19.14 -11.67
C ARG A 34 4.33 20.06 -10.81
N LYS A 35 4.67 21.25 -11.31
CA LYS A 35 5.39 22.28 -10.52
C LYS A 35 4.58 22.69 -9.28
N ILE A 36 3.29 22.92 -9.43
CA ILE A 36 2.39 23.27 -8.30
C ILE A 36 2.31 22.11 -7.29
N ASN A 37 2.12 20.87 -7.76
CA ASN A 37 2.05 19.70 -6.87
C ASN A 37 3.37 19.48 -6.12
N LEU A 38 4.51 19.62 -6.78
CA LEU A 38 5.82 19.51 -6.15
C LEU A 38 6.03 20.60 -5.09
N LYS A 39 5.68 21.85 -5.39
CA LYS A 39 5.74 22.94 -4.41
C LYS A 39 4.86 22.67 -3.19
N LYS A 40 3.62 22.20 -3.40
CA LYS A 40 2.70 21.82 -2.31
C LYS A 40 3.27 20.69 -1.46
N PHE A 41 3.85 19.66 -2.10
CA PHE A 41 4.50 18.55 -1.39
C PHE A 41 5.67 19.01 -0.52
N ILE A 42 6.59 19.82 -1.08
CA ILE A 42 7.73 20.37 -0.34
C ILE A 42 7.25 21.21 0.85
N ASN A 43 6.31 22.13 0.61
CA ASN A 43 5.74 22.98 1.66
C ASN A 43 5.11 22.13 2.78
N ASN A 44 4.35 21.09 2.41
CA ASN A 44 3.73 20.20 3.40
C ASN A 44 4.77 19.45 4.24
N ILE A 45 5.87 18.98 3.65
CA ILE A 45 6.91 18.26 4.41
C ILE A 45 7.70 19.21 5.30
N GLN A 46 7.97 20.44 4.86
CA GLN A 46 8.71 21.42 5.65
C GLN A 46 7.92 21.94 6.86
N HIS A 47 6.59 21.90 6.79
CA HIS A 47 5.71 22.45 7.84
C HIS A 47 4.95 21.39 8.64
N LYS A 48 5.16 20.10 8.36
CA LYS A 48 4.56 18.99 9.13
C LYS A 48 5.66 18.18 9.79
N ASN A 49 5.34 17.60 10.94
CA ASN A 49 6.22 16.62 11.58
C ASN A 49 6.11 15.28 10.83
N VAL A 50 6.95 15.09 9.81
CA VAL A 50 6.97 13.89 8.97
C VAL A 50 8.34 13.23 9.07
N SER A 51 8.34 11.94 9.38
CA SER A 51 9.53 11.09 9.31
C SER A 51 9.34 10.04 8.22
N PHE A 52 10.40 9.77 7.45
CA PHE A 52 10.38 8.76 6.40
C PHE A 52 11.21 7.55 6.82
N SER A 53 10.70 6.35 6.55
CA SER A 53 11.41 5.08 6.72
C SER A 53 11.36 4.28 5.42
N ASN A 54 12.39 3.47 5.19
CA ASN A 54 12.44 2.50 4.09
C ASN A 54 12.97 1.17 4.61
N SER A 55 12.06 0.30 5.03
CA SER A 55 12.35 -1.04 5.52
C SER A 55 11.16 -1.95 5.21
N GLY A 56 11.37 -3.27 5.30
CA GLY A 56 10.26 -4.21 5.25
C GLY A 56 9.24 -3.90 6.35
N PHE A 57 7.94 -4.01 6.04
CA PHE A 57 6.87 -3.64 6.97
C PHE A 57 6.97 -4.40 8.30
N GLU A 58 7.40 -5.67 8.27
CA GLU A 58 7.60 -6.50 9.46
C GLU A 58 8.65 -5.90 10.39
N LEU A 59 9.82 -5.54 9.86
CA LEU A 59 10.89 -4.91 10.64
C LEU A 59 10.43 -3.54 11.18
N PHE A 60 9.73 -2.76 10.37
CA PHE A 60 9.25 -1.44 10.78
C PHE A 60 8.23 -1.54 11.92
N LEU A 61 7.19 -2.37 11.78
CA LEU A 61 6.14 -2.50 12.78
C LEU A 61 6.67 -3.13 14.07
N ASN A 62 7.55 -4.13 13.97
CA ASN A 62 8.16 -4.73 15.16
C ASN A 62 9.07 -3.73 15.89
N ASP A 63 9.87 -2.91 15.18
CA ASP A 63 10.64 -1.84 15.81
C ASP A 63 9.76 -0.84 16.56
N LEU A 64 8.59 -0.49 16.00
CA LEU A 64 7.63 0.38 16.67
C LEU A 64 7.03 -0.26 17.93
N ILE A 65 6.74 -1.56 17.88
CA ILE A 65 6.18 -2.33 19.01
C ILE A 65 7.23 -2.50 20.12
N ASP A 66 8.42 -2.97 19.77
CA ASP A 66 9.45 -3.38 20.72
C ASP A 66 10.06 -2.17 21.44
N ASN A 67 10.20 -1.03 20.74
CA ASN A 67 10.67 0.22 21.33
C ASN A 67 9.54 1.10 21.90
N GLN A 68 8.31 0.57 22.02
CA GLN A 68 7.16 1.27 22.59
C GLN A 68 6.90 2.65 21.96
N LYS A 69 7.06 2.74 20.63
CA LYS A 69 6.86 3.98 19.86
C LYS A 69 5.39 4.20 19.48
N LEU A 70 4.50 3.28 19.86
CA LEU A 70 3.06 3.35 19.61
C LEU A 70 2.30 3.58 20.92
N ASN A 71 1.34 4.49 20.88
CA ASN A 71 0.39 4.75 21.95
C ASN A 71 -1.03 4.37 21.51
N LYS A 72 -1.97 4.34 22.46
CA LYS A 72 -3.37 3.96 22.23
C LYS A 72 -4.17 4.96 21.38
N ASP A 73 -3.67 6.16 21.16
CA ASP A 73 -4.33 7.22 20.41
C ASP A 73 -3.77 7.31 18.97
N ASP A 74 -2.72 6.55 18.66
CA ASP A 74 -2.14 6.49 17.33
C ASP A 74 -3.09 5.84 16.32
N PHE A 75 -3.08 6.40 15.11
CA PHE A 75 -3.80 5.86 13.96
C PHE A 75 -2.82 5.19 13.00
N ILE A 76 -3.06 3.91 12.71
CA ILE A 76 -2.21 3.11 11.83
C ILE A 76 -2.97 2.83 10.52
N TYR A 77 -2.45 3.36 9.42
CA TYR A 77 -2.97 3.12 8.07
C TYR A 77 -2.09 2.13 7.32
N LEU A 78 -2.68 1.06 6.81
CA LEU A 78 -2.00 -0.01 6.08
C LEU A 78 -2.63 -0.19 4.71
N ASP A 79 -1.82 -0.04 3.66
CA ASP A 79 -2.23 -0.27 2.27
C ASP A 79 -1.21 -1.19 1.58
N PRO A 80 -1.19 -2.50 1.92
CA PRO A 80 -0.23 -3.44 1.36
C PRO A 80 -0.53 -3.70 -0.14
N PRO A 81 0.46 -4.21 -0.90
CA PRO A 81 0.24 -4.72 -2.24
C PRO A 81 -0.91 -5.74 -2.30
N TYR A 82 -1.73 -5.71 -3.35
CA TYR A 82 -2.88 -6.61 -3.47
C TYR A 82 -2.55 -7.78 -4.40
N LEU A 83 -2.72 -9.01 -3.89
CA LEU A 83 -2.44 -10.25 -4.64
C LEU A 83 -3.25 -10.43 -5.93
N ILE A 84 -4.36 -9.69 -6.09
CA ILE A 84 -5.25 -9.79 -7.25
C ILE A 84 -5.02 -8.74 -8.33
N THR A 85 -4.18 -7.72 -8.09
CA THR A 85 -3.95 -6.67 -9.09
C THR A 85 -2.60 -6.88 -9.79
N ASP A 86 -2.48 -6.42 -11.03
CA ASP A 86 -1.25 -6.54 -11.83
C ASP A 86 -0.30 -5.34 -11.66
N ALA A 87 -0.27 -4.73 -10.47
CA ALA A 87 0.61 -3.60 -10.23
C ALA A 87 2.08 -4.05 -10.14
N THR A 88 3.00 -3.23 -10.63
CA THR A 88 4.44 -3.57 -10.65
C THR A 88 5.03 -3.83 -9.26
N TYR A 89 4.42 -3.27 -8.21
CA TYR A 89 4.82 -3.46 -6.81
C TYR A 89 4.20 -4.69 -6.15
N ASN A 90 3.27 -5.41 -6.80
CA ASN A 90 2.69 -6.64 -6.25
C ASN A 90 3.55 -7.88 -6.51
N LYS A 91 4.58 -7.77 -7.36
CA LYS A 91 5.36 -8.94 -7.83
C LYS A 91 6.04 -9.72 -6.72
N ASP A 92 6.40 -9.04 -5.64
CA ASP A 92 7.15 -9.61 -4.54
C ASP A 92 6.27 -9.86 -3.30
N TRP A 93 4.95 -9.62 -3.39
CA TRP A 93 4.00 -9.85 -2.30
C TRP A 93 3.31 -11.20 -2.46
N THR A 94 3.30 -12.00 -1.39
CA THR A 94 2.78 -13.37 -1.39
C THR A 94 1.76 -13.58 -0.27
N ASP A 95 1.07 -14.73 -0.29
CA ASP A 95 0.17 -15.12 0.81
C ASP A 95 0.89 -15.19 2.18
N LYS A 96 2.22 -15.41 2.18
CA LYS A 96 3.02 -15.40 3.40
C LYS A 96 3.13 -14.00 3.99
N ASP A 97 3.20 -12.97 3.15
CA ASP A 97 3.31 -11.58 3.57
C ASP A 97 1.97 -11.09 4.13
N ASP A 98 0.86 -11.46 3.50
CA ASP A 98 -0.49 -11.28 4.06
C ASP A 98 -0.61 -11.92 5.45
N LYS A 99 -0.20 -13.19 5.59
CA LYS A 99 -0.24 -13.89 6.89
C LYS A 99 0.58 -13.18 7.96
N LYS A 100 1.81 -12.76 7.64
CA LYS A 100 2.68 -12.01 8.56
C LYS A 100 2.06 -10.68 8.97
N LEU A 101 1.45 -9.95 8.03
CA LEU A 101 0.76 -8.70 8.32
C LEU A 101 -0.40 -8.93 9.29
N PHE A 102 -1.18 -9.99 9.10
CA PHE A 102 -2.28 -10.34 10.01
C PHE A 102 -1.79 -10.74 11.41
N GLU A 103 -0.69 -11.48 11.51
CA GLU A 103 -0.09 -11.84 12.80
C GLU A 103 0.36 -10.59 13.59
N ILE A 104 0.98 -9.62 12.91
CA ILE A 104 1.37 -8.34 13.54
C ILE A 104 0.14 -7.54 13.98
N LEU A 105 -0.91 -7.49 13.15
CA LEU A 105 -2.16 -6.81 13.50
C LEU A 105 -2.83 -7.42 14.74
N ASP A 106 -2.81 -8.75 14.87
CA ASP A 106 -3.29 -9.42 16.08
C ASP A 106 -2.47 -9.03 17.33
N VAL A 107 -1.14 -8.93 17.20
CA VAL A 107 -0.27 -8.47 18.29
C VAL A 107 -0.59 -7.03 18.70
N LEU A 108 -0.72 -6.12 17.74
CA LEU A 108 -1.08 -4.72 17.99
C LEU A 108 -2.42 -4.61 18.71
N THR A 109 -3.41 -5.38 18.24
CA THR A 109 -4.75 -5.45 18.82
C THR A 109 -4.72 -5.95 20.27
N ARG A 110 -4.07 -7.09 20.52
CA ARG A 110 -3.98 -7.68 21.87
C ARG A 110 -3.21 -6.80 22.85
N LYS A 111 -2.17 -6.09 22.39
CA LYS A 111 -1.39 -5.15 23.20
C LYS A 111 -2.06 -3.77 23.34
N LYS A 112 -3.17 -3.51 22.64
CA LYS A 112 -3.88 -2.20 22.59
C LYS A 112 -2.97 -1.05 22.12
N LEU A 113 -2.15 -1.29 21.10
CA LEU A 113 -1.16 -0.34 20.56
C LEU A 113 -1.62 0.23 19.21
N GLY A 114 -1.97 1.52 19.14
CA GLY A 114 -2.71 2.09 18.02
C GLY A 114 -4.20 1.88 18.22
N GLY A 115 -4.94 2.95 18.54
CA GLY A 115 -6.36 2.86 18.91
C GLY A 115 -7.27 2.59 17.72
N HIS A 116 -6.78 2.90 16.52
CA HIS A 116 -7.54 2.80 15.29
C HIS A 116 -6.63 2.34 14.16
N TYR A 117 -7.09 1.31 13.44
CA TYR A 117 -6.41 0.82 12.26
C TYR A 117 -7.36 0.86 11.09
N GLN A 118 -6.83 1.25 9.95
CA GLN A 118 -7.52 1.13 8.68
C GLN A 118 -6.64 0.36 7.70
N MET A 119 -7.21 -0.70 7.16
CA MET A 119 -6.57 -1.52 6.14
C MET A 119 -7.45 -1.59 4.90
N CYS A 120 -6.84 -1.36 3.73
CA CYS A 120 -7.42 -1.69 2.44
C CYS A 120 -6.90 -3.06 2.00
N TRP A 121 -7.79 -3.98 1.64
CA TRP A 121 -7.39 -5.31 1.17
C TRP A 121 -8.34 -5.84 0.10
N LYS A 122 -7.78 -6.65 -0.82
CA LYS A 122 -8.52 -7.29 -1.91
C LYS A 122 -8.27 -8.81 -1.95
N PRO A 123 -9.28 -9.65 -1.60
CA PRO A 123 -9.13 -11.10 -1.55
C PRO A 123 -8.86 -11.75 -2.91
N LYS A 124 -7.93 -12.71 -2.94
CA LYS A 124 -7.73 -13.63 -4.07
C LYS A 124 -8.50 -14.96 -3.92
N GLU A 125 -8.64 -15.49 -2.71
CA GLU A 125 -9.20 -16.83 -2.47
C GLU A 125 -10.16 -16.94 -1.28
N ARG A 126 -11.04 -17.96 -1.34
CA ARG A 126 -12.10 -18.25 -0.36
C ARG A 126 -11.58 -18.73 1.00
N LYS A 127 -10.39 -19.36 1.05
CA LYS A 127 -9.78 -19.84 2.32
C LYS A 127 -9.32 -18.69 3.22
N ILE A 128 -8.76 -17.64 2.62
CA ILE A 128 -8.33 -16.43 3.35
C ILE A 128 -9.54 -15.65 3.86
N GLN A 129 -10.67 -15.67 3.14
CA GLN A 129 -11.92 -15.06 3.61
C GLN A 129 -12.43 -15.64 4.94
N ASN A 130 -12.29 -16.94 5.19
CA ASN A 130 -12.74 -17.54 6.45
C ASN A 130 -11.84 -17.15 7.64
N TYR A 131 -10.52 -17.07 7.42
CA TYR A 131 -9.59 -16.55 8.42
C TYR A 131 -9.90 -15.09 8.77
N LEU A 132 -10.28 -14.31 7.75
CA LEU A 132 -10.67 -12.92 7.90
C LEU A 132 -12.02 -12.70 8.56
N ILE A 133 -13.01 -13.58 8.38
CA ILE A 133 -14.26 -13.49 9.15
C ILE A 133 -13.97 -13.72 10.65
N GLY A 134 -13.03 -14.61 10.97
CA GLY A 134 -12.53 -14.79 12.34
C GLY A 134 -11.87 -13.52 12.88
N LEU A 135 -10.95 -12.93 12.11
CA LEU A 135 -10.26 -11.70 12.46
C LEU A 135 -11.21 -10.49 12.55
N GLU A 136 -12.09 -10.28 11.57
CA GLU A 136 -13.13 -9.25 11.54
C GLU A 136 -13.92 -9.28 12.85
N ASN A 137 -14.41 -10.44 13.29
CA ASN A 137 -15.15 -10.54 14.55
C ASN A 137 -14.31 -10.11 15.78
N THR A 138 -13.04 -10.51 15.87
CA THR A 138 -12.11 -10.06 16.93
C THR A 138 -11.68 -8.59 16.78
N MET A 139 -11.65 -8.06 15.57
CA MET A 139 -11.19 -6.71 15.23
C MET A 139 -12.32 -5.68 15.43
N TYR A 140 -13.57 -6.01 15.07
CA TYR A 140 -14.75 -5.21 15.35
C TYR A 140 -14.97 -5.01 16.86
N LEU A 141 -14.64 -6.01 17.68
CA LEU A 141 -14.69 -5.91 19.14
C LEU A 141 -13.65 -4.94 19.74
N ASN A 142 -12.60 -4.59 18.98
CA ASN A 142 -11.48 -3.77 19.43
C ASN A 142 -11.35 -2.42 18.67
N SER A 143 -12.44 -1.90 18.10
CA SER A 143 -12.49 -0.59 17.39
C SER A 143 -11.65 -0.51 16.10
N ILE A 144 -11.44 -1.64 15.43
CA ILE A 144 -10.68 -1.73 14.17
C ILE A 144 -11.66 -1.63 12.99
N ARG A 145 -11.45 -0.66 12.08
CA ARG A 145 -12.29 -0.48 10.88
C ARG A 145 -11.57 -1.06 9.66
N VAL A 146 -11.92 -2.30 9.31
CA VAL A 146 -11.49 -2.91 8.04
C VAL A 146 -12.42 -2.41 6.92
N ILE A 147 -11.86 -1.75 5.90
CA ILE A 147 -12.63 -1.35 4.72
C ILE A 147 -12.39 -2.38 3.62
N LYS A 148 -13.36 -3.26 3.44
CA LYS A 148 -13.35 -4.24 2.37
C LYS A 148 -13.62 -3.56 1.03
N ILE A 149 -12.67 -3.62 0.11
CA ILE A 149 -12.89 -3.13 -1.25
C ILE A 149 -13.60 -4.23 -2.04
N PRO A 150 -14.81 -3.99 -2.58
CA PRO A 150 -15.54 -5.01 -3.32
C PRO A 150 -14.75 -5.45 -4.56
N ILE A 151 -14.74 -6.76 -4.82
CA ILE A 151 -14.22 -7.31 -6.08
C ILE A 151 -15.22 -6.92 -7.18
N ILE A 152 -14.88 -5.89 -7.95
CA ILE A 152 -15.59 -5.59 -9.18
C ILE A 152 -15.18 -6.70 -10.16
N LYS A 153 -16.10 -7.63 -10.45
CA LYS A 153 -15.95 -8.53 -11.59
C LYS A 153 -15.90 -7.62 -12.82
N GLU A 154 -14.73 -7.48 -13.44
CA GLU A 154 -14.64 -6.88 -14.77
C GLU A 154 -15.58 -7.65 -15.68
N GLN A 155 -16.64 -6.98 -16.13
CA GLN A 155 -17.35 -7.42 -17.32
C GLN A 155 -16.33 -7.34 -18.45
N LYS A 156 -15.83 -8.48 -18.92
CA LYS A 156 -15.10 -8.58 -20.19
C LYS A 156 -16.03 -8.07 -21.28
N GLN A 157 -15.98 -6.77 -21.57
CA GLN A 157 -16.50 -6.23 -22.81
C GLN A 157 -15.51 -6.66 -23.89
N THR A 158 -15.84 -7.73 -24.61
CA THR A 158 -15.19 -8.10 -25.86
C THR A 158 -15.29 -6.93 -26.83
N MET A 159 -14.26 -6.09 -26.87
CA MET A 159 -14.08 -5.11 -27.94
C MET A 159 -13.69 -5.89 -29.20
N LYS A 160 -14.69 -6.20 -30.04
CA LYS A 160 -14.42 -6.57 -31.44
C LYS A 160 -13.70 -5.39 -32.10
N MET A 161 -12.39 -5.52 -32.32
CA MET A 161 -11.66 -4.63 -33.23
C MET A 161 -12.32 -4.72 -34.61
N LYS A 162 -13.07 -3.68 -35.01
CA LYS A 162 -13.28 -3.41 -36.43
C LYS A 162 -12.01 -2.77 -36.95
N ARG A 163 -11.26 -3.53 -37.76
CA ARG A 163 -10.28 -2.97 -38.70
C ARG A 163 -11.05 -2.07 -39.67
N TYR A 164 -10.64 -0.81 -39.75
CA TYR A 164 -10.70 0.01 -40.95
C TYR A 164 -9.40 0.82 -40.98
#